data_AF-A0A2E7TRP4-F1
#
_entry.id   AF-A0A2E7TRP4-F1
#
_cell.length_a   1.000
_cell.length_b   1.000
_cell.length_c   1.000
_cell.angle_alpha   90.00
_cell.angle_beta   90.00
_cell.angle_gamma   90.00
#
_symmetry.space_group_name_H-M   'P 1'
#
loop_
_entity.id
_entity.type
_entity.pdbx_description
1 polymer ?
#
loop_
_entity_poly.entity_id
_entity_poly.type
_entity_poly.pdbx_seq_one_letter_code
_entity_poly.pdbx_strand_id
1 'polypeptide(L)'
;MKKIFAFNILVVFLLSNCSITGKKKNKQAQTEISKSKDIVSASENKNVPQTIEDVKKMGYTFGKVIDKTKTGGCKFVIAIQNSKYFEPVNLDSKFQKDSLDIIFKFRKSKSMTTCMLGQPVVLSDVKPFLVEKSSIKSTESKKSTNTDLLNKTEKSGSKNAEVSKSEATYSRLKKMGYSIGKLIDKSQTNGCSYIIKVNDSITFEPINLDDEFKKDGLEIAFKHKRSRAKTNCRMGQTIILVETKRLREK
;
A
#
# COMPACT_ATOMS: atom_id res chain seq x y z
N MET A 1 -27.03 52.70 28.79
CA MET A 1 -27.03 52.70 30.27
C MET A 1 -27.02 51.25 30.74
N LYS A 2 -25.82 50.71 31.04
CA LYS A 2 -25.34 50.31 32.37
C LYS A 2 -26.19 49.25 33.08
N LYS A 3 -25.74 47.99 33.11
CA LYS A 3 -25.63 47.18 34.33
C LYS A 3 -24.40 46.26 34.24
N ILE A 4 -23.47 46.49 35.16
CA ILE A 4 -22.21 45.77 35.34
C ILE A 4 -22.48 44.66 36.36
N PHE A 5 -22.20 43.41 36.02
CA PHE A 5 -22.17 42.31 36.98
C PHE A 5 -20.75 42.20 37.55
N ALA A 6 -20.61 42.57 38.81
CA ALA A 6 -19.44 42.27 39.63
C ALA A 6 -19.62 40.88 40.25
N PHE A 7 -18.68 39.97 40.00
CA PHE A 7 -18.51 38.75 40.81
C PHE A 7 -17.14 38.79 41.46
N ASN A 8 -17.18 39.08 42.77
CA ASN A 8 -16.09 38.95 43.72
C ASN A 8 -16.30 37.59 44.41
N ILE A 9 -15.52 36.56 44.08
CA ILE A 9 -15.29 35.43 45.00
C ILE A 9 -13.82 35.03 44.95
N LEU A 10 -13.16 35.56 45.96
CA LEU A 10 -11.95 35.14 46.64
C LEU A 10 -11.98 33.64 46.98
N VAL A 11 -11.05 32.84 46.43
CA VAL A 11 -10.62 31.59 47.06
C VAL A 11 -9.11 31.58 47.16
N VAL A 12 -8.70 31.44 48.42
CA VAL A 12 -7.39 31.64 49.01
C VAL A 12 -6.46 30.45 48.74
N PHE A 13 -5.20 30.80 48.55
CA PHE A 13 -3.97 30.03 48.74
C PHE A 13 -4.07 28.80 49.68
N LEU A 14 -3.57 27.66 49.21
CA LEU A 14 -2.83 26.72 50.06
C LEU A 14 -1.56 26.24 49.33
N LEU A 15 -0.48 26.99 49.54
CA LEU A 15 0.88 26.46 49.51
C LEU A 15 1.09 25.65 50.79
N SER A 16 1.60 24.42 50.69
CA SER A 16 2.38 23.79 51.75
C SER A 16 3.26 22.65 51.20
N ASN A 17 4.54 22.80 51.49
CA ASN A 17 5.66 21.92 51.22
C ASN A 17 5.49 20.51 51.79
N CYS A 18 6.09 19.53 51.11
CA CYS A 18 6.82 18.47 51.79
C CYS A 18 8.06 18.09 50.96
N SER A 19 9.20 18.62 51.38
CA SER A 19 10.53 18.11 51.09
C SER A 19 10.73 16.80 51.84
N ILE A 20 11.09 15.72 51.15
CA ILE A 20 11.81 14.59 51.76
C ILE A 20 13.12 14.39 51.01
N THR A 21 14.18 14.57 51.79
CA THR A 21 15.58 14.42 51.49
C THR A 21 16.03 12.96 51.44
N GLY A 22 16.91 12.63 50.49
CA GLY A 22 18.19 11.99 50.80
C GLY A 22 18.35 10.48 50.65
N LYS A 23 19.18 10.08 49.67
CA LYS A 23 20.40 9.20 49.78
C LYS A 23 20.89 8.86 48.35
N LYS A 24 21.92 9.53 47.78
CA LYS A 24 23.39 9.27 47.85
C LYS A 24 23.84 7.84 47.47
N LYS A 25 24.40 7.64 46.25
CA LYS A 25 25.85 7.44 45.92
C LYS A 25 26.12 6.57 44.68
N ASN A 26 27.08 7.05 43.86
CA ASN A 26 28.08 6.31 43.03
C ASN A 26 27.57 5.45 41.85
N LYS A 27 28.29 5.23 40.74
CA LYS A 27 29.71 5.41 40.36
C LYS A 27 29.81 5.43 38.82
N GLN A 28 30.91 5.98 38.31
CA GLN A 28 31.30 6.05 36.89
C GLN A 28 31.57 4.68 36.23
N ALA A 29 31.64 4.75 34.88
CA ALA A 29 32.67 4.15 34.01
C ALA A 29 32.32 2.91 33.18
N GLN A 30 32.25 3.16 31.87
CA GLN A 30 32.94 2.50 30.75
C GLN A 30 33.09 0.96 30.69
N THR A 31 32.62 0.46 29.55
CA THR A 31 33.28 -0.47 28.61
C THR A 31 33.71 -1.85 29.12
N GLU A 32 33.17 -2.91 28.52
CA GLU A 32 33.99 -3.88 27.78
C GLU A 32 33.17 -4.93 26.99
N ILE A 33 33.74 -5.27 25.85
CA ILE A 33 33.36 -6.28 24.87
C ILE A 33 33.94 -7.62 25.32
N SER A 34 33.16 -8.71 25.26
CA SER A 34 33.62 -10.10 24.98
C SER A 34 32.40 -11.03 24.97
N LYS A 35 31.87 -11.42 23.80
CA LYS A 35 32.23 -12.61 23.01
C LYS A 35 32.08 -13.94 23.78
N SER A 36 30.98 -14.65 23.55
CA SER A 36 30.95 -15.97 22.88
C SER A 36 29.68 -16.74 23.26
N LYS A 37 28.99 -17.27 22.24
CA LYS A 37 28.94 -18.70 21.92
C LYS A 37 27.61 -19.00 21.25
N ASP A 38 27.71 -19.36 19.98
CA ASP A 38 26.64 -19.95 19.18
C ASP A 38 25.99 -21.15 19.91
N ILE A 39 24.68 -21.31 19.73
CA ILE A 39 24.06 -22.59 19.34
C ILE A 39 22.72 -22.28 18.65
N VAL A 40 22.66 -22.78 17.43
CA VAL A 40 21.52 -22.94 16.53
C VAL A 40 20.39 -23.69 17.20
N SER A 41 19.16 -23.19 17.08
CA SER A 41 17.88 -23.91 17.09
C SER A 41 16.78 -22.86 16.91
N ALA A 42 15.69 -23.04 16.19
CA ALA A 42 15.23 -24.04 15.25
C ALA A 42 14.02 -23.37 14.58
N SER A 43 13.78 -23.74 13.34
CA SER A 43 12.51 -23.63 12.63
C SER A 43 11.30 -23.32 13.53
N GLU A 44 10.76 -22.11 13.42
CA GLU A 44 9.32 -21.93 13.56
C GLU A 44 8.78 -21.59 12.18
N ASN A 45 8.21 -22.62 11.54
CA ASN A 45 7.21 -22.52 10.48
C ASN A 45 6.07 -21.60 10.93
N LYS A 46 6.28 -20.28 10.90
CA LYS A 46 5.21 -19.32 11.07
C LYS A 46 4.56 -19.17 9.71
N ASN A 47 3.33 -19.66 9.60
CA ASN A 47 2.40 -19.36 8.50
C ASN A 47 2.39 -17.85 8.25
N VAL A 48 3.30 -17.36 7.40
CA VAL A 48 3.26 -16.01 6.88
C VAL A 48 2.08 -16.00 5.91
N PRO A 49 1.03 -15.21 6.15
CA PRO A 49 -0.11 -15.17 5.24
C PRO A 49 0.36 -14.79 3.84
N GLN A 50 0.25 -15.74 2.92
CA GLN A 50 0.64 -15.55 1.52
C GLN A 50 -0.46 -14.89 0.68
N THR A 51 -1.68 -14.79 1.22
CA THR A 51 -2.83 -14.13 0.56
C THR A 51 -3.55 -13.15 1.48
N ILE A 52 -4.18 -12.12 0.89
CA ILE A 52 -4.94 -11.08 1.61
C ILE A 52 -6.19 -11.70 2.29
N GLU A 53 -6.76 -12.77 1.72
CA GLU A 53 -7.86 -13.50 2.35
C GLU A 53 -7.43 -14.17 3.66
N ASP A 54 -6.24 -14.76 3.71
CA ASP A 54 -5.73 -15.43 4.92
C ASP A 54 -5.40 -14.39 6.01
N VAL A 55 -4.89 -13.22 5.62
CA VAL A 55 -4.70 -12.07 6.52
C VAL A 55 -6.03 -11.72 7.21
N LYS A 56 -7.12 -11.59 6.44
CA LYS A 56 -8.44 -11.26 7.00
C LYS A 56 -8.98 -12.36 7.89
N LYS A 57 -8.85 -13.64 7.49
CA LYS A 57 -9.31 -14.78 8.30
C LYS A 57 -8.59 -14.87 9.65
N MET A 58 -7.31 -14.50 9.69
CA MET A 58 -6.53 -14.46 10.94
C MET A 58 -6.76 -13.19 11.77
N GLY A 59 -7.69 -12.33 11.34
CA GLY A 59 -8.06 -11.08 12.02
C GLY A 59 -7.05 -9.95 11.86
N TYR A 60 -6.14 -10.03 10.89
CA TYR A 60 -5.23 -8.95 10.56
C TYR A 60 -5.85 -8.00 9.53
N THR A 61 -5.39 -6.76 9.57
CA THR A 61 -5.67 -5.72 8.59
C THR A 61 -4.43 -5.44 7.79
N PHE A 62 -4.57 -5.32 6.47
CA PHE A 62 -3.48 -4.88 5.59
C PHE A 62 -3.44 -3.35 5.52
N GLY A 63 -2.25 -2.77 5.55
CA GLY A 63 -2.04 -1.35 5.32
C GLY A 63 -0.62 -1.00 4.92
N LYS A 64 -0.46 0.23 4.42
CA LYS A 64 0.84 0.79 4.03
C LYS A 64 1.20 1.93 4.99
N VAL A 65 2.38 1.89 5.56
CA VAL A 65 2.93 2.98 6.38
C VAL A 65 3.31 4.13 5.45
N ILE A 66 2.90 5.34 5.81
CA ILE A 66 3.21 6.57 5.07
C ILE A 66 3.76 7.59 6.06
N ASP A 67 4.88 8.21 5.69
CA ASP A 67 5.46 9.32 6.44
C ASP A 67 4.63 10.60 6.19
N LYS A 68 4.07 11.14 7.27
CA LYS A 68 3.35 12.42 7.30
C LYS A 68 3.93 13.38 8.34
N THR A 69 5.17 13.17 8.78
CA THR A 69 5.88 14.04 9.75
C THR A 69 5.95 15.50 9.32
N LYS A 70 5.95 15.77 8.01
CA LYS A 70 5.96 17.11 7.43
C LYS A 70 4.57 17.72 7.24
N THR A 71 3.49 17.08 7.70
CA THR A 71 2.11 17.51 7.42
C THR A 71 1.24 17.45 8.68
N GLY A 72 0.77 18.62 9.11
CA GLY A 72 -0.44 18.75 9.94
C GLY A 72 -0.44 17.92 11.24
N GLY A 73 0.67 17.95 12.00
CA GLY A 73 0.75 17.32 13.32
C GLY A 73 0.74 15.79 13.34
N CYS A 74 0.81 15.14 12.18
CA CYS A 74 0.90 13.70 12.05
C CYS A 74 2.35 13.21 12.09
N LYS A 75 2.60 11.99 12.57
CA LYS A 75 3.87 11.29 12.41
C LYS A 75 3.78 10.32 11.23
N PHE A 76 3.98 9.04 11.47
CA PHE A 76 3.66 7.98 10.51
C PHE A 76 2.18 7.61 10.62
N VAL A 77 1.51 7.45 9.49
CA VAL A 77 0.13 6.97 9.41
C VAL A 77 0.08 5.66 8.65
N ILE A 78 -0.93 4.85 8.91
CA ILE A 78 -1.18 3.61 8.19
C ILE A 78 -2.36 3.84 7.24
N ALA A 79 -2.08 3.89 5.95
CA ALA A 79 -3.10 3.92 4.92
C ALA A 79 -3.71 2.53 4.75
N ILE A 80 -5.03 2.45 4.88
CA ILE A 80 -5.81 1.23 4.65
C ILE A 80 -6.63 1.37 3.36
N GLN A 81 -7.25 0.28 2.93
CA GLN A 81 -8.17 0.29 1.78
C GLN A 81 -9.29 1.33 2.01
N ASN A 82 -9.75 1.97 0.92
CA ASN A 82 -10.79 3.02 0.89
C ASN A 82 -10.36 4.40 1.43
N SER A 83 -9.10 4.78 1.23
CA SER A 83 -8.59 6.13 1.54
C SER A 83 -8.74 6.56 3.01
N LYS A 84 -8.84 5.60 3.93
CA LYS A 84 -8.85 5.84 5.37
C LYS A 84 -7.41 5.74 5.90
N TYR A 85 -7.12 6.54 6.92
CA TYR A 85 -5.84 6.50 7.62
C TYR A 85 -6.05 6.18 9.09
N PHE A 86 -5.15 5.36 9.63
CA PHE A 86 -4.99 5.18 11.06
C PHE A 86 -3.72 5.84 11.54
N GLU A 87 -3.79 6.47 12.69
CA GLU A 87 -2.64 7.01 13.38
C GLU A 87 -2.26 6.05 14.51
N PRO A 88 -1.18 5.26 14.34
CA PRO A 88 -0.75 4.34 15.38
C PRO A 88 -0.06 5.10 16.52
N VAL A 89 -0.60 4.94 17.72
CA VAL A 89 -0.04 5.55 18.94
C VAL A 89 1.27 4.86 19.36
N ASN A 90 1.45 3.59 19.00
CA ASN A 90 2.56 2.73 19.42
C ASN A 90 3.27 2.01 18.25
N LEU A 91 3.47 2.69 17.11
CA LEU A 91 4.22 2.09 16.00
C LEU A 91 5.71 1.96 16.34
N ASP A 92 6.19 0.72 16.39
CA ASP A 92 7.61 0.39 16.61
C ASP A 92 8.50 1.05 15.53
N SER A 93 9.68 1.55 15.93
CA SER A 93 10.61 2.27 15.06
C SER A 93 11.06 1.43 13.85
N LYS A 94 11.11 0.10 13.98
CA LYS A 94 11.42 -0.79 12.86
C LYS A 94 10.42 -0.72 11.70
N PHE A 95 9.19 -0.28 11.98
CA PHE A 95 8.12 -0.09 10.99
C PHE A 95 7.89 1.37 10.60
N GLN A 96 8.61 2.33 11.20
CA GLN A 96 8.55 3.76 10.86
C GLN A 96 9.35 4.05 9.59
N LYS A 97 8.96 3.42 8.48
CA LYS A 97 9.55 3.59 7.16
C LYS A 97 8.45 3.95 6.19
N ASP A 98 8.69 4.98 5.39
CA ASP A 98 7.74 5.37 4.36
C ASP A 98 7.52 4.22 3.36
N SER A 99 6.29 4.11 2.88
CA SER A 99 5.85 3.15 1.87
C SER A 99 5.97 1.67 2.25
N LEU A 100 6.14 1.33 3.54
CA LEU A 100 6.25 -0.05 4.02
C LEU A 100 4.89 -0.73 4.11
N ASP A 101 4.74 -1.88 3.45
CA ASP A 101 3.55 -2.72 3.57
C ASP A 101 3.60 -3.57 4.84
N ILE A 102 2.54 -3.50 5.64
CA ILE A 102 2.41 -4.20 6.91
C ILE A 102 1.04 -4.88 7.02
N ILE A 103 1.00 -5.93 7.83
CA ILE A 103 -0.24 -6.48 8.38
C ILE A 103 -0.25 -6.22 9.88
N PHE A 104 -1.41 -5.85 10.41
CA PHE A 104 -1.51 -5.47 11.81
C PHE A 104 -2.88 -5.78 12.40
N LYS A 105 -2.91 -5.99 13.72
CA LYS A 105 -4.12 -6.01 14.54
C LYS A 105 -4.17 -4.72 15.34
N PHE A 106 -5.36 -4.17 15.51
CA PHE A 106 -5.52 -2.91 16.21
C PHE A 106 -6.83 -2.84 16.97
N ARG A 107 -6.88 -1.89 17.91
CA ARG A 107 -8.11 -1.38 18.51
C ARG A 107 -8.13 0.14 18.39
N LYS A 108 -9.32 0.71 18.34
CA LYS A 108 -9.49 2.17 18.35
C LYS A 108 -8.96 2.72 19.68
N SER A 109 -8.15 3.76 19.60
CA SER A 109 -7.74 4.50 20.79
C SER A 109 -8.76 5.58 21.12
N LYS A 110 -8.89 5.90 22.41
CA LYS A 110 -9.60 7.10 22.88
C LYS A 110 -8.63 8.28 23.11
N SER A 111 -7.34 8.09 22.82
CA SER A 111 -6.34 9.14 22.93
C SER A 111 -6.67 10.31 22.02
N MET A 112 -6.55 11.51 22.54
CA MET A 112 -6.58 12.73 21.73
C MET A 112 -5.31 12.81 20.89
N THR A 113 -5.45 13.25 19.64
CA THR A 113 -4.33 13.43 18.72
C THR A 113 -4.40 14.78 18.04
N THR A 114 -3.23 15.31 17.69
CA THR A 114 -3.06 16.49 16.85
C THR A 114 -3.13 16.18 15.36
N CYS A 115 -3.04 14.90 14.98
CA CYS A 115 -3.08 14.49 13.58
C CYS A 115 -4.50 14.57 13.02
N MET A 116 -4.69 15.38 11.98
CA MET A 116 -6.01 15.53 11.32
C MET A 116 -6.31 14.46 10.27
N LEU A 117 -5.31 13.65 9.88
CA LEU A 117 -5.44 12.73 8.75
C LEU A 117 -6.08 11.39 9.12
N GLY A 118 -5.88 10.92 10.35
CA GLY A 118 -6.17 9.55 10.72
C GLY A 118 -6.81 9.37 12.08
N GLN A 119 -7.54 8.28 12.23
CA GLN A 119 -8.11 7.89 13.52
C GLN A 119 -7.01 7.28 14.41
N PRO A 120 -6.87 7.68 15.69
CA PRO A 120 -5.86 7.11 16.57
C PRO A 120 -6.19 5.65 16.92
N VAL A 121 -5.20 4.77 16.78
CA VAL A 121 -5.31 3.34 17.05
C VAL A 121 -4.13 2.83 17.87
N VAL A 122 -4.36 1.80 18.66
CA VAL A 122 -3.30 1.05 19.34
C VAL A 122 -3.12 -0.27 18.60
N LEU A 123 -1.90 -0.52 18.15
CA LEU A 123 -1.50 -1.74 17.46
C LEU A 123 -1.20 -2.82 18.51
N SER A 124 -1.80 -4.00 18.36
CA SER A 124 -1.54 -5.15 19.24
C SER A 124 -0.55 -6.15 18.63
N ASP A 125 -0.50 -6.22 17.30
CA ASP A 125 0.47 -7.04 16.57
C ASP A 125 0.74 -6.38 15.21
N VAL A 126 2.00 -6.37 14.78
CA VAL A 126 2.46 -5.76 13.53
C VAL A 126 3.54 -6.63 12.91
N LYS A 127 3.36 -6.98 11.65
CA LYS A 127 4.31 -7.79 10.87
C LYS A 127 4.53 -7.15 9.50
N PRO A 128 5.75 -7.21 8.95
CA PRO A 128 5.98 -6.77 7.59
C PRO A 128 5.21 -7.69 6.63
N PHE A 129 4.56 -7.10 5.63
CA PHE A 129 3.97 -7.86 4.55
C PHE A 129 5.01 -8.05 3.45
N LEU A 130 5.81 -9.11 3.59
CA LEU A 130 6.75 -9.51 2.55
C LEU A 130 5.98 -10.32 1.51
N VAL A 131 5.59 -9.66 0.42
CA VAL A 131 5.36 -10.40 -0.82
C VAL A 131 6.73 -10.90 -1.23
N GLU A 132 6.95 -12.22 -1.22
CA GLU A 132 8.10 -12.81 -1.90
C GLU A 132 8.05 -12.34 -3.35
N LYS A 133 8.84 -11.29 -3.64
CA LYS A 133 9.14 -10.86 -4.99
C LYS A 133 10.00 -11.98 -5.55
N SER A 134 9.37 -12.98 -6.17
CA SER A 134 10.07 -13.96 -6.99
C SER A 134 10.71 -13.22 -8.16
N SER A 135 11.98 -12.84 -7.97
CA SER A 135 13.06 -12.74 -8.95
C SER A 135 12.65 -12.32 -10.37
N ILE A 136 12.62 -11.01 -10.65
CA ILE A 136 12.91 -10.51 -12.01
C ILE A 136 14.24 -9.77 -11.91
N LYS A 137 15.29 -10.49 -12.32
CA LYS A 137 16.65 -10.01 -12.49
C LYS A 137 16.63 -9.04 -13.67
N SER A 138 16.78 -7.76 -13.40
CA SER A 138 17.01 -6.73 -14.42
C SER A 138 18.44 -6.88 -14.93
N THR A 139 18.60 -7.41 -16.14
CA THR A 139 19.85 -7.26 -16.90
C THR A 139 19.65 -6.21 -17.99
N GLU A 140 20.61 -5.29 -17.99
CA GLU A 140 20.71 -4.08 -18.78
C GLU A 140 20.77 -4.31 -20.30
N SER A 141 20.30 -3.26 -20.96
CA SER A 141 20.38 -2.91 -22.38
C SER A 141 21.77 -3.08 -23.00
N LYS A 142 21.84 -3.79 -24.13
CA LYS A 142 22.72 -3.44 -25.26
C LYS A 142 21.97 -3.58 -26.59
N LYS A 143 21.64 -2.41 -27.13
CA LYS A 143 21.51 -1.98 -28.53
C LYS A 143 22.05 -2.95 -29.60
N SER A 144 21.21 -3.32 -30.58
CA SER A 144 21.61 -3.49 -31.99
C SER A 144 20.37 -3.64 -32.88
N THR A 145 20.29 -2.78 -33.89
CA THR A 145 19.47 -2.85 -35.10
C THR A 145 19.75 -4.12 -35.90
N ASN A 146 18.70 -4.74 -36.47
CA ASN A 146 18.55 -4.96 -37.92
C ASN A 146 17.27 -5.75 -38.22
N THR A 147 16.50 -5.18 -39.14
CA THR A 147 15.40 -5.77 -39.88
C THR A 147 15.99 -6.75 -40.90
N ASP A 148 15.43 -7.95 -41.05
CA ASP A 148 15.21 -8.62 -42.35
C ASP A 148 14.43 -9.94 -42.22
N LEU A 149 13.80 -10.29 -43.34
CA LEU A 149 12.64 -11.17 -43.52
C LEU A 149 12.87 -12.70 -43.37
N LEU A 150 11.72 -13.38 -43.25
CA LEU A 150 11.35 -14.71 -43.81
C LEU A 150 12.04 -15.96 -43.25
N ASN A 151 11.28 -16.79 -42.49
CA ASN A 151 10.60 -17.97 -43.06
C ASN A 151 9.97 -18.87 -41.98
N LYS A 152 8.68 -19.19 -42.23
CA LYS A 152 8.02 -20.51 -42.27
C LYS A 152 8.27 -21.58 -41.18
N THR A 153 7.13 -22.18 -40.84
CA THR A 153 6.85 -23.60 -40.53
C THR A 153 6.86 -24.06 -39.06
N GLU A 154 5.64 -24.33 -38.60
CA GLU A 154 5.20 -25.52 -37.85
C GLU A 154 5.98 -25.94 -36.60
N LYS A 155 5.32 -25.80 -35.44
CA LYS A 155 5.01 -26.99 -34.65
C LYS A 155 3.81 -26.78 -33.74
N SER A 156 2.81 -27.62 -33.99
CA SER A 156 1.71 -27.91 -33.09
C SER A 156 2.23 -28.57 -31.81
N GLY A 157 1.51 -28.32 -30.71
CA GLY A 157 1.65 -29.09 -29.48
C GLY A 157 2.14 -28.29 -28.29
N SER A 158 1.22 -27.61 -27.60
CA SER A 158 1.08 -27.65 -26.12
C SER A 158 0.07 -26.59 -25.65
N LYS A 159 -1.21 -26.72 -26.05
CA LYS A 159 -2.26 -25.74 -25.67
C LYS A 159 -2.90 -26.00 -24.29
N ASN A 160 -2.57 -27.10 -23.62
CA ASN A 160 -3.34 -27.54 -22.43
C ASN A 160 -2.67 -27.22 -21.08
N ALA A 161 -1.39 -26.83 -21.04
CA ALA A 161 -0.70 -26.47 -19.80
C ALA A 161 -0.71 -24.96 -19.51
N GLU A 162 -0.95 -24.12 -20.51
CA GLU A 162 -0.85 -22.65 -20.40
C GLU A 162 -2.18 -21.99 -20.01
N VAL A 163 -3.31 -22.61 -20.41
CA VAL A 163 -4.67 -22.17 -20.07
C VAL A 163 -4.88 -22.20 -18.55
N SER A 164 -4.44 -23.26 -17.86
CA SER A 164 -4.61 -23.42 -16.41
C SER A 164 -3.81 -22.41 -15.58
N LYS A 165 -2.64 -21.97 -16.06
CA LYS A 165 -1.77 -21.03 -15.34
C LYS A 165 -2.27 -19.58 -15.46
N SER A 166 -2.84 -19.23 -16.62
CA SER A 166 -3.46 -17.92 -16.81
C SER A 166 -4.68 -17.75 -15.91
N GLU A 167 -5.57 -18.73 -15.83
CA GLU A 167 -6.82 -18.61 -15.08
C GLU A 167 -6.63 -18.52 -13.56
N ALA A 168 -5.64 -19.25 -13.02
CA ALA A 168 -5.22 -19.13 -11.63
C ALA A 168 -4.66 -17.72 -11.31
N THR A 169 -3.91 -17.12 -12.25
CA THR A 169 -3.37 -15.76 -12.11
C THR A 169 -4.49 -14.72 -12.09
N TYR A 170 -5.51 -14.88 -12.95
CA TYR A 170 -6.63 -13.93 -13.05
C TYR A 170 -7.48 -13.99 -11.78
N SER A 171 -7.72 -15.19 -11.27
CA SER A 171 -8.45 -15.41 -10.01
C SER A 171 -7.73 -14.77 -8.83
N ARG A 172 -6.39 -14.87 -8.77
CA ARG A 172 -5.59 -14.23 -7.72
C ARG A 172 -5.63 -12.70 -7.82
N LEU A 173 -5.55 -12.14 -9.02
CA LEU A 173 -5.60 -10.69 -9.22
C LEU A 173 -6.97 -10.10 -8.89
N LYS A 174 -8.06 -10.78 -9.28
CA LYS A 174 -9.43 -10.38 -8.90
C LYS A 174 -9.61 -10.36 -7.37
N LYS A 175 -9.11 -11.39 -6.67
CA LYS A 175 -9.07 -11.47 -5.20
C LYS A 175 -8.31 -10.30 -4.55
N MET A 176 -7.20 -9.88 -5.17
CA MET A 176 -6.43 -8.71 -4.76
C MET A 176 -7.06 -7.36 -5.15
N GLY A 177 -8.26 -7.38 -5.74
CA GLY A 177 -9.02 -6.18 -6.10
C GLY A 177 -8.61 -5.54 -7.43
N TYR A 178 -7.93 -6.26 -8.31
CA TYR A 178 -7.68 -5.78 -9.67
C TYR A 178 -8.86 -6.10 -10.58
N SER A 179 -9.21 -5.14 -11.43
CA SER A 179 -9.97 -5.37 -12.65
C SER A 179 -9.03 -5.89 -13.72
N ILE A 180 -9.54 -6.75 -14.61
CA ILE A 180 -8.77 -7.26 -15.73
C ILE A 180 -9.48 -6.82 -16.99
N GLY A 181 -8.74 -6.24 -17.93
CA GLY A 181 -9.31 -5.77 -19.18
C GLY A 181 -8.28 -5.75 -20.29
N LYS A 182 -8.78 -5.66 -21.52
CA LYS A 182 -7.98 -5.57 -22.73
C LYS A 182 -7.94 -4.12 -23.20
N LEU A 183 -6.75 -3.62 -23.48
CA LEU A 183 -6.54 -2.31 -24.08
C LEU A 183 -6.92 -2.37 -25.56
N ILE A 184 -7.67 -1.38 -25.99
CA ILE A 184 -8.08 -1.19 -27.38
C ILE A 184 -7.68 0.22 -27.78
N ASP A 185 -6.89 0.33 -28.84
CA ASP A 185 -6.55 1.60 -29.45
C ASP A 185 -7.78 2.18 -30.16
N LYS A 186 -8.18 3.37 -29.74
CA LYS A 186 -9.28 4.13 -30.34
C LYS A 186 -8.84 5.54 -30.73
N SER A 187 -7.54 5.80 -30.81
CA SER A 187 -6.96 7.11 -31.14
C SER A 187 -7.51 7.72 -32.42
N GLN A 188 -7.91 6.88 -33.39
CA GLN A 188 -8.45 7.30 -34.69
C GLN A 188 -9.97 7.51 -34.69
N THR A 189 -10.68 7.26 -33.57
CA THR A 189 -12.14 7.29 -33.51
C THR A 189 -12.66 7.98 -32.24
N ASN A 190 -13.59 8.93 -32.42
CA ASN A 190 -14.47 9.44 -31.34
C ASN A 190 -13.75 10.07 -30.14
N GLY A 191 -12.58 10.68 -30.35
CA GLY A 191 -11.86 11.47 -29.33
C GLY A 191 -11.31 10.65 -28.15
N CYS A 192 -11.29 9.33 -28.24
CA CYS A 192 -10.69 8.44 -27.25
C CYS A 192 -9.23 8.14 -27.65
N SER A 193 -8.31 7.99 -26.70
CA SER A 193 -6.96 7.50 -27.00
C SER A 193 -6.91 5.97 -26.92
N TYR A 194 -6.80 5.42 -25.72
CA TYR A 194 -6.94 4.01 -25.42
C TYR A 194 -8.14 3.82 -24.51
N ILE A 195 -8.85 2.71 -24.71
CA ILE A 195 -9.93 2.27 -23.81
C ILE A 195 -9.58 0.91 -23.24
N ILE A 196 -10.03 0.64 -22.01
CA ILE A 196 -9.89 -0.65 -21.36
C ILE A 196 -11.24 -1.33 -21.37
N LYS A 197 -11.37 -2.41 -22.13
CA LYS A 197 -12.57 -3.25 -22.19
C LYS A 197 -12.45 -4.38 -21.18
N VAL A 198 -13.30 -4.36 -20.15
CA VAL A 198 -13.32 -5.41 -19.11
C VAL A 198 -14.24 -6.56 -19.52
N ASN A 199 -15.38 -6.22 -20.11
CA ASN A 199 -16.34 -7.14 -20.71
C ASN A 199 -17.13 -6.38 -21.79
N ASP A 200 -18.19 -6.97 -22.34
CA ASP A 200 -18.97 -6.32 -23.41
C ASP A 200 -19.78 -5.10 -22.94
N SER A 201 -20.00 -4.94 -21.64
CA SER A 201 -20.81 -3.85 -21.06
C SER A 201 -19.99 -2.77 -20.36
N ILE A 202 -18.75 -3.06 -19.99
CA ILE A 202 -17.92 -2.19 -19.15
C ILE A 202 -16.66 -1.80 -19.93
N THR A 203 -16.60 -0.52 -20.25
CA THR A 203 -15.47 0.13 -20.91
C THR A 203 -15.02 1.32 -20.07
N PHE A 204 -13.71 1.41 -19.86
CA PHE A 204 -13.10 2.51 -19.14
C PHE A 204 -12.17 3.32 -20.03
N GLU A 205 -12.09 4.61 -19.76
CA GLU A 205 -11.15 5.51 -20.39
C GLU A 205 -10.12 5.99 -19.34
N PRO A 206 -8.88 5.48 -19.38
CA PRO A 206 -7.83 5.93 -18.49
C PRO A 206 -7.24 7.28 -18.94
N ILE A 207 -7.20 8.25 -18.04
CA ILE A 207 -6.57 9.56 -18.33
C ILE A 207 -5.06 9.58 -18.08
N ASN A 208 -4.53 8.58 -17.37
CA ASN A 208 -3.13 8.48 -16.99
C ASN A 208 -2.55 7.09 -17.34
N LEU A 209 -2.82 6.62 -18.55
CA LEU A 209 -2.22 5.38 -19.04
C LEU A 209 -0.76 5.65 -19.45
N ASP A 210 0.18 4.97 -18.79
CA ASP A 210 1.60 5.06 -19.13
C ASP A 210 1.87 4.52 -20.53
N ASP A 211 2.85 5.12 -21.22
CA ASP A 211 3.19 4.79 -22.61
C ASP A 211 3.62 3.34 -22.79
N GLU A 212 4.19 2.72 -21.75
CA GLU A 212 4.58 1.30 -21.78
C GLU A 212 3.39 0.34 -21.97
N PHE A 213 2.17 0.77 -21.62
CA PHE A 213 0.95 -0.01 -21.79
C PHE A 213 0.19 0.35 -23.06
N LYS A 214 0.55 1.40 -23.81
CA LYS A 214 -0.14 1.84 -25.04
C LYS A 214 0.12 0.88 -26.21
N LYS A 215 -0.43 -0.32 -26.10
CA LYS A 215 -0.36 -1.39 -27.09
C LYS A 215 -1.74 -1.96 -27.31
N ASP A 216 -2.18 -1.96 -28.57
CA ASP A 216 -3.47 -2.52 -28.92
C ASP A 216 -3.52 -4.01 -28.60
N GLY A 217 -4.63 -4.43 -28.01
CA GLY A 217 -4.87 -5.80 -27.61
C GLY A 217 -4.16 -6.27 -26.34
N LEU A 218 -3.42 -5.39 -25.65
CA LEU A 218 -2.72 -5.77 -24.43
C LEU A 218 -3.69 -6.05 -23.27
N GLU A 219 -3.58 -7.23 -22.65
CA GLU A 219 -4.32 -7.53 -21.43
C GLU A 219 -3.59 -6.95 -20.21
N ILE A 220 -4.31 -6.21 -19.39
CA ILE A 220 -3.79 -5.59 -18.18
C ILE A 220 -4.66 -5.91 -16.97
N ALA A 221 -4.02 -6.03 -15.81
CA ALA A 221 -4.68 -5.99 -14.53
C ALA A 221 -4.47 -4.61 -13.91
N PHE A 222 -5.55 -3.97 -13.46
CA PHE A 222 -5.48 -2.59 -12.99
C PHE A 222 -6.41 -2.33 -11.80
N LYS A 223 -6.01 -1.39 -10.96
CA LYS A 223 -6.85 -0.73 -9.96
C LYS A 223 -7.12 0.68 -10.40
N HIS A 224 -8.33 1.17 -10.13
CA HIS A 224 -8.72 2.49 -10.58
C HIS A 224 -9.62 3.19 -9.58
N LYS A 225 -9.71 4.51 -9.76
CA LYS A 225 -10.73 5.36 -9.14
C LYS A 225 -11.46 6.14 -10.23
N ARG A 226 -12.73 6.47 -9.98
CA ARG A 226 -13.52 7.32 -10.89
C ARG A 226 -12.87 8.69 -11.00
N SER A 227 -12.69 9.16 -12.24
CA SER A 227 -12.30 10.54 -12.51
C SER A 227 -13.52 11.41 -12.72
N ARG A 228 -13.38 12.70 -12.41
CA ARG A 228 -14.34 13.75 -12.82
C ARG A 228 -13.78 14.65 -13.92
N ALA A 229 -12.62 14.29 -14.47
CA ALA A 229 -12.03 15.01 -15.59
C ALA A 229 -13.02 14.98 -16.77
N LYS A 230 -13.18 16.13 -17.42
CA LYS A 230 -13.95 16.21 -18.66
C LYS A 230 -13.13 15.55 -19.77
N THR A 231 -13.76 14.65 -20.50
CA THR A 231 -13.20 14.01 -21.69
C THR A 231 -14.12 14.23 -22.88
N ASN A 232 -13.55 14.14 -24.08
CA ASN A 232 -14.31 14.07 -25.33
C ASN A 232 -14.66 12.61 -25.71
N CYS A 233 -14.05 11.62 -25.04
CA CYS A 233 -14.33 10.21 -25.28
C CYS A 233 -15.73 9.84 -24.79
N ARG A 234 -16.56 9.31 -25.70
CA ARG A 234 -17.94 8.88 -25.40
C ARG A 234 -18.09 7.37 -25.14
N MET A 235 -16.99 6.61 -25.22
CA MET A 235 -17.02 5.15 -25.25
C MET A 235 -16.88 4.48 -23.88
N GLY A 236 -16.58 5.23 -22.82
CA GLY A 236 -16.33 4.63 -21.52
C GLY A 236 -16.37 5.62 -20.38
N GLN A 237 -16.36 5.07 -19.16
CA GLN A 237 -16.27 5.87 -17.95
C GLN A 237 -14.83 6.32 -17.73
N THR A 238 -14.63 7.63 -17.52
CA THR A 238 -13.30 8.19 -17.26
C THR A 238 -12.79 7.78 -15.88
N ILE A 239 -11.57 7.23 -15.86
CA ILE A 239 -10.92 6.70 -14.66
C ILE A 239 -9.47 7.17 -14.54
N ILE A 240 -8.95 7.11 -13.32
CA ILE A 240 -7.52 7.24 -13.02
C ILE A 240 -7.02 5.88 -12.57
N LEU A 241 -6.01 5.37 -13.27
CA LEU A 241 -5.29 4.15 -12.91
C LEU A 241 -4.44 4.45 -11.67
N VAL A 242 -4.63 3.64 -10.63
CA VAL A 242 -3.87 3.70 -9.38
C VAL A 242 -2.71 2.71 -9.42
N GLU A 243 -2.91 1.57 -10.06
CA GLU A 243 -1.91 0.53 -10.21
C GLU A 243 -2.22 -0.26 -11.49
N THR A 244 -1.20 -0.58 -12.29
CA THR A 244 -1.34 -1.30 -13.56
C THR A 244 -0.29 -2.39 -13.65
N LYS A 245 -0.67 -3.56 -14.16
CA LYS A 245 0.21 -4.72 -14.35
C LYS A 245 -0.06 -5.35 -15.70
N ARG A 246 1.00 -5.68 -16.43
CA ARG A 246 0.93 -6.38 -17.70
C ARG A 246 0.56 -7.86 -17.48
N LEU A 247 -0.48 -8.33 -18.15
CA LEU A 247 -0.74 -9.75 -18.35
C LEU A 247 -0.24 -10.06 -19.76
N ARG A 248 0.50 -11.17 -19.94
CA ARG A 248 1.24 -11.42 -21.18
C ARG A 248 0.35 -11.32 -22.43
N GLU A 249 0.95 -10.90 -23.54
CA GLU A 249 0.34 -10.97 -24.87
C GLU A 249 0.09 -12.46 -25.19
N LYS A 250 -1.15 -12.79 -25.55
CA LYS A 250 -1.52 -14.10 -26.10
C LYS A 250 -1.15 -14.18 -27.58
#